data_AF-A0A8J6ZPL2-F1
#
_entry.id   AF-A0A8J6ZPL2-F1
#
_cell.length_a   1.000
_cell.length_b   1.000
_cell.length_c   1.000
_cell.angle_alpha   90.00
_cell.angle_beta   90.00
_cell.angle_gamma   90.00
#
_symmetry.space_group_name_H-M   'P 1'
#
loop_
_entity.id
_entity.type
_entity.pdbx_description
1 polymer ?
#
loop_
_entity_poly.entity_id
_entity_poly.type
_entity_poly.pdbx_seq_one_letter_code
_entity_poly.pdbx_strand_id
1 'polypeptide(L)' 'MSKRVVLNFGRGSFETGFPSVTAELWETNGVRSQQLIGSLPSAPEIITCYR' A
#
# COMPACT_ATOMS: atom_id res chain seq x y z
N MET A 1 -14.83 10.47 -11.95
CA MET A 1 -13.61 10.78 -11.18
C MET A 1 -13.13 9.50 -10.50
N SER A 2 -12.39 8.65 -11.21
CA SER A 2 -11.81 7.42 -10.66
C SER A 2 -10.35 7.67 -10.30
N LYS A 3 -9.95 7.26 -9.10
CA LYS A 3 -8.55 7.20 -8.68
C LYS A 3 -8.21 5.73 -8.44
N ARG A 4 -7.06 5.29 -8.95
CA ARG A 4 -6.56 3.94 -8.71
C ARG A 4 -5.38 4.02 -7.77
N VAL A 5 -5.46 3.30 -6.67
CA VAL A 5 -4.36 3.13 -5.72
C VAL A 5 -3.83 1.71 -5.90
N VAL A 6 -2.52 1.59 -6.11
CA VAL A 6 -1.82 0.30 -6.11
C VAL A 6 -0.90 0.27 -4.91
N LEU A 7 -1.06 -0.74 -4.07
CA LEU A 7 -0.19 -0.99 -2.92
C LEU A 7 0.65 -2.22 -3.21
N ASN A 8 1.96 -2.03 -3.31
CA ASN A 8 2.93 -3.10 -3.44
C ASN A 8 3.60 -3.32 -2.09
N PHE A 9 3.29 -4.45 -1.47
CA PHE A 9 3.95 -4.88 -0.25
C PHE A 9 5.19 -5.67 -0.64
N GLY A 10 6.36 -5.21 -0.20
CA GLY A 10 7.62 -5.93 -0.40
C GLY A 10 7.68 -7.22 0.42
N ARG A 11 8.89 -7.72 0.67
CA ARG A 11 9.07 -8.94 1.48
C ARG A 11 8.67 -8.69 2.94
N GLY A 12 7.67 -9.40 3.43
CA GLY A 12 7.19 -9.27 4.80
C GLY A 12 5.87 -10.00 5.02
N SER A 13 5.21 -9.72 6.13
CA SER A 13 3.88 -10.23 6.46
C SER A 13 3.18 -9.26 7.40
N PHE A 14 1.86 -9.39 7.58
CA PHE A 14 1.16 -8.61 8.60
C PHE A 14 1.63 -8.94 10.02
N GLU A 15 2.17 -10.14 10.27
CA GLU A 15 2.71 -10.53 11.59
C GLU A 15 4.10 -9.93 11.86
N THR A 16 4.97 -9.86 10.83
CA THR A 16 6.35 -9.38 10.98
C THR A 16 6.55 -7.93 10.52
N GLY A 17 5.54 -7.34 9.89
CA GLY A 17 5.62 -6.08 9.17
C GLY A 17 6.19 -6.22 7.74
N PHE A 18 6.04 -5.13 6.98
CA PHE A 18 6.63 -4.94 5.66
C PHE A 18 7.66 -3.78 5.72
N PRO A 19 8.97 -4.06 5.65
CA PRO A 19 10.00 -3.03 5.71
C PRO A 19 10.00 -2.10 4.51
N SER A 20 9.39 -2.51 3.39
CA SER A 20 9.21 -1.67 2.20
C SER A 20 7.82 -1.89 1.64
N VAL A 21 7.07 -0.79 1.54
CA VAL A 21 5.75 -0.70 0.91
C VAL A 21 5.80 0.47 -0.06
N THR A 22 5.31 0.24 -1.27
CA THR A 22 5.20 1.26 -2.31
C THR A 22 3.74 1.49 -2.62
N ALA A 23 3.27 2.72 -2.45
CA ALA A 23 1.94 3.15 -2.81
C ALA A 23 2.01 4.00 -4.08
N GLU A 24 1.25 3.63 -5.11
CA GLU A 24 1.14 4.39 -6.35
C GLU A 24 -0.29 4.89 -6.53
N LEU A 25 -0.43 6.20 -6.63
CA LEU A 25 -1.69 6.87 -6.90
C LEU A 25 -1.74 7.27 -8.38
N TRP A 26 -2.70 6.71 -9.09
CA TRP A 26 -2.96 6.97 -10.50
C TRP A 26 -4.30 7.71 -10.62
N GLU A 27 -4.29 8.89 -11.25
CA GLU A 27 -5.51 9.60 -11.60
C GLU A 27 -5.84 9.40 -13.09
N THR A 28 -7.09 9.02 -13.40
CA THR A 28 -7.51 8.70 -14.78
C THR A 28 -7.36 9.88 -15.75
N ASN A 29 -7.30 11.11 -15.24
CA ASN A 29 -7.24 12.34 -16.05
C ASN A 29 -5.93 13.13 -15.88
N GLY A 30 -4.95 12.60 -15.15
CA GLY A 30 -3.70 13.30 -14.84
C GLY A 30 -2.47 12.44 -15.19
N VAL A 31 -1.56 13.00 -15.98
CA VAL A 31 -0.32 12.35 -16.47
C VAL A 31 0.68 11.99 -15.34
N ARG A 32 0.36 12.30 -14.08
CA ARG A 32 1.27 12.14 -12.95
C ARG A 32 0.78 11.04 -12.01
N SER A 33 1.49 9.91 -12.03
CA SER A 33 1.45 8.93 -10.95
C SER A 33 2.26 9.46 -9.77
N GLN A 34 1.68 9.52 -8.58
CA GLN A 34 2.44 9.80 -7.36
C GLN A 34 2.85 8.48 -6.74
N GLN A 35 4.15 8.31 -6.48
CA GLN A 35 4.68 7.16 -5.75
C GLN A 35 5.11 7.59 -4.35
N LEU A 36 4.69 6.85 -3.34
CA LEU A 36 5.12 6.98 -1.96
C LEU A 36 5.78 5.68 -1.53
N ILE A 37 6.90 5.78 -0.83
CA ILE A 37 7.63 4.63 -0.30
C ILE A 37 7.67 4.77 1.21
N GLY A 38 7.32 3.71 1.92
CA GLY A 38 7.36 3.67 3.37
C GLY A 38 7.54 2.25 3.87
N SER A 39 7.29 2.06 5.16
CA SER A 39 7.23 0.76 5.81
C SER A 39 5.89 0.59 6.51
N LEU A 40 5.42 -0.65 6.60
CA LEU A 40 4.29 -1.01 7.43
C LEU A 40 4.83 -1.80 8.63
N PRO A 41 4.63 -1.36 9.88
CA PRO A 41 4.98 -2.16 11.04
C PRO A 41 4.14 -3.44 11.10
N SER A 42 4.50 -4.35 12.02
CA SER A 42 3.65 -5.50 12.35
C SER A 42 2.24 -5.01 12.73
N ALA A 43 1.24 -5.53 12.03
CA ALA A 43 -0.17 -5.18 12.18
C ALA A 43 -1.06 -6.41 11.89
N PRO A 44 -0.92 -7.50 12.66
CA PRO A 44 -1.66 -8.76 12.45
C PRO A 44 -3.19 -8.59 12.53
N GLU A 45 -3.66 -7.57 13.25
CA GLU A 45 -5.07 -7.25 13.41
C GLU A 45 -5.76 -6.87 12.09
N ILE A 46 -5.02 -6.36 11.08
CA ILE A 46 -5.60 -5.93 9.79
C ILE A 46 -6.33 -7.08 9.10
N ILE A 47 -5.80 -8.30 9.18
CA ILE A 47 -6.42 -9.50 8.58
C ILE A 47 -7.81 -9.79 9.20
N THR A 48 -8.00 -9.40 10.46
CA THR A 48 -9.25 -9.64 11.19
C THR A 48 -10.26 -8.50 11.06
N CYS A 49 -9.82 -7.28 10.72
CA CYS A 49 -10.66 -6.10 10.67
C CYS A 49 -11.56 -5.97 9.43
N TYR A 50 -11.28 -6.71 8.35
CA TYR A 50 -11.97 -6.55 7.05
C TYR A 50 -12.59 -7.86 6.52
N ARG A 51 -13.09 -8.70 7.43
CA ARG A 51 -13.84 -9.92 7.07
C ARG A 51 -15.23 -9.60 6.52
#